data_AF-A0A327R2E7-F1
#
_entry.id   AF-A0A327R2E7-F1
#
_cell.length_a   1.000
_cell.length_b   1.000
_cell.length_c   1.000
_cell.angle_alpha   90.00
_cell.angle_beta   90.00
_cell.angle_gamma   90.00
#
_symmetry.space_group_name_H-M   'P 1'
#
loop_
_entity.id
_entity.type
_entity.pdbx_description
1 polymer ?
#
loop_
_entity_poly.entity_id
_entity_poly.type
_entity_poly.pdbx_seq_one_letter_code
_entity_poly.pdbx_strand_id
1 'polypeptide(L)' 'MKPVIENLIMSNTIEDILYDAHNHNKREELLAFLEIMRIKNPTSDLRDLYQIAYEKIVKT' A
#
# COMPACT_ATOMS: atom_id res chain seq x y z
N MET A 1 9.44 5.22 -30.80
CA MET A 1 9.10 4.37 -29.64
C MET A 1 9.52 5.10 -28.38
N LYS A 2 8.60 5.39 -27.46
CA LYS A 2 8.96 5.88 -26.11
C LYS A 2 8.96 4.67 -25.18
N PRO A 3 9.97 4.47 -24.32
CA PRO A 3 9.84 3.51 -23.23
C PRO A 3 8.93 4.19 -22.19
N VAL A 4 7.76 3.63 -21.91
CA VAL A 4 6.89 4.20 -20.87
C VAL A 4 6.71 3.18 -19.76
N ILE A 5 7.75 3.13 -18.92
CA ILE A 5 7.68 2.96 -17.46
C ILE A 5 6.83 1.77 -17.00
N GLU A 6 7.35 0.57 -17.21
CA GLU A 6 6.79 -0.67 -16.63
C GLU A 6 7.05 -0.82 -15.12
N ASN A 7 7.53 0.20 -14.40
CA ASN A 7 8.00 -0.03 -13.02
C ASN A 7 7.81 1.12 -12.00
N LEU A 8 6.90 2.06 -12.23
CA LEU A 8 6.48 3.01 -11.19
C LEU A 8 4.98 3.25 -11.26
N ILE A 9 4.17 2.25 -10.92
CA ILE A 9 2.92 2.58 -10.24
C ILE A 9 3.31 2.86 -8.80
N MET A 10 3.85 4.07 -8.56
CA MET A 10 3.65 4.65 -7.23
C MET A 10 2.13 4.81 -7.14
N SER A 11 1.51 3.92 -6.39
CA SER A 11 0.10 3.97 -6.04
C SER A 11 -0.20 5.39 -5.52
N ASN A 12 -0.89 6.18 -6.34
CA ASN A 12 -1.06 7.60 -6.05
C ASN A 12 -2.18 7.82 -5.02
N THR A 13 -3.09 6.86 -4.93
CA THR A 13 -4.23 6.86 -4.03
C THR A 13 -4.23 5.61 -3.13
N ILE A 14 -5.03 5.67 -2.06
CA ILE A 14 -5.27 4.50 -1.20
C ILE A 14 -5.98 3.39 -1.99
N GLU A 15 -6.86 3.77 -2.91
CA GLU A 15 -7.55 2.86 -3.82
C GLU A 15 -6.58 2.09 -4.71
N ASP A 16 -5.55 2.75 -5.26
CA ASP A 16 -4.50 2.09 -6.05
C ASP A 16 -3.74 1.07 -5.19
N ILE A 17 -3.39 1.43 -3.95
CA ILE A 17 -2.72 0.53 -2.99
C ILE A 17 -3.57 -0.71 -2.74
N LEU A 18 -4.86 -0.51 -2.46
CA LEU A 18 -5.79 -1.59 -2.13
C LEU A 18 -6.08 -2.48 -3.33
N TYR A 19 -6.20 -1.90 -4.52
CA TYR A 19 -6.40 -2.63 -5.76
C TYR A 19 -5.18 -3.50 -6.07
N ASP A 20 -3.97 -2.94 -5.96
CA ASP A 20 -2.76 -3.70 -6.25
C ASP A 20 -2.50 -4.79 -5.20
N ALA A 21 -2.69 -4.49 -3.92
CA ALA A 21 -2.61 -5.50 -2.86
C ALA A 21 -3.63 -6.63 -3.06
N HIS A 22 -4.82 -6.33 -3.59
CA HIS A 22 -5.81 -7.34 -3.96
C HIS A 22 -5.33 -8.23 -5.11
N ASN A 23 -4.74 -7.67 -6.16
CA ASN A 23 -4.18 -8.44 -7.28
C ASN A 23 -3.07 -9.39 -6.83
N HIS A 24 -2.38 -9.06 -5.73
CA HIS A 24 -1.37 -9.91 -5.09
C HIS A 24 -1.92 -10.85 -4.01
N ASN A 25 -3.25 -10.92 -3.81
CA ASN A 25 -3.92 -11.69 -2.73
C ASN A 25 -3.49 -11.28 -1.30
N LYS A 26 -2.95 -10.08 -1.13
CA LYS A 26 -2.38 -9.57 0.13
C LYS A 26 -3.23 -8.48 0.78
N ARG A 27 -4.41 -8.16 0.23
CA ARG A 27 -5.27 -7.07 0.71
C ARG A 27 -5.68 -7.23 2.18
N GLU A 28 -6.11 -8.42 2.59
CA GLU A 28 -6.54 -8.67 3.97
C GLU A 28 -5.38 -8.52 4.96
N GLU A 29 -4.21 -9.05 4.60
CA GLU A 29 -2.98 -8.94 5.40
C GLU A 29 -2.53 -7.48 5.54
N LEU A 30 -2.59 -6.71 4.44
CA LEU A 30 -2.31 -5.28 4.44
C LEU A 30 -3.25 -4.51 5.39
N LEU A 31 -4.56 -4.81 5.36
CA LEU A 31 -5.55 -4.18 6.23
C LEU A 31 -5.35 -4.55 7.71
N ALA A 32 -5.04 -5.81 8.00
CA ALA A 32 -4.73 -6.25 9.37
C ALA A 32 -3.46 -5.56 9.92
N PHE A 33 -2.43 -5.41 9.10
CA PHE A 33 -1.21 -4.69 9.48
C PHE A 33 -1.48 -3.19 9.72
N LEU A 34 -2.32 -2.58 8.88
CA LEU A 34 -2.74 -1.19 9.04
C LEU A 34 -3.46 -0.92 10.36
N GLU A 35 -4.35 -1.81 10.79
CA GLU A 35 -5.08 -1.65 12.04
C GLU A 35 -4.12 -1.54 13.25
N ILE A 36 -3.08 -2.39 13.26
CA ILE A 36 -2.02 -2.34 14.27
C ILE A 36 -1.24 -1.01 14.19
N MET A 37 -0.92 -0.54 12.98
CA MET A 37 -0.18 0.72 12.80
C MET A 37 -0.98 1.95 13.23
N ARG A 38 -2.29 1.99 12.96
CA ARG A 38 -3.16 3.11 13.36
C ARG A 38 -3.25 3.24 14.88
N ILE A 39 -3.24 2.12 15.60
CA ILE A 39 -3.21 2.14 17.08
C ILE A 39 -1.88 2.69 17.59
N LYS A 40 -0.76 2.30 16.96
CA LYS A 40 0.58 2.74 17.38
C LYS A 40 0.91 4.18 16.98
N ASN A 41 0.35 4.66 15.87
CA ASN A 41 0.66 5.95 15.28
C ASN A 41 -0.63 6.75 14.94
N PRO A 42 -1.41 7.16 15.96
CA PRO A 42 -2.74 7.74 15.74
C PRO A 42 -2.75 9.09 15.03
N THR A 43 -1.61 9.80 15.00
CA THR A 43 -1.45 11.11 14.36
C THR A 43 -0.85 11.04 12.96
N SER A 44 -0.43 9.86 12.51
CA SER A 44 0.15 9.70 11.17
C SER A 44 -0.91 9.84 10.09
N ASP A 45 -0.49 10.38 8.96
CA ASP A 45 -1.36 10.50 7.80
C ASP A 45 -1.79 9.11 7.30
N LEU A 46 -3.07 8.98 6.96
CA LEU A 46 -3.63 7.70 6.56
C LEU A 46 -2.96 7.15 5.30
N ARG A 47 -2.66 8.02 4.33
CA ARG A 47 -2.01 7.62 3.08
C ARG A 47 -0.60 7.09 3.34
N ASP A 48 0.15 7.75 4.21
CA ASP A 48 1.50 7.33 4.57
C ASP A 48 1.49 5.95 5.24
N LEU A 49 0.52 5.71 6.14
CA LEU A 49 0.36 4.39 6.78
C LEU A 49 0.05 3.30 5.74
N TYR A 50 -0.80 3.58 4.75
CA TYR A 50 -1.10 2.62 3.67
C TYR A 50 0.12 2.33 2.80
N GLN A 51 0.91 3.36 2.47
CA GLN A 51 2.13 3.19 1.70
C GLN A 51 3.15 2.31 2.44
N ILE A 52 3.37 2.57 3.73
CA ILE A 52 4.28 1.77 4.57
C ILE A 52 3.81 0.31 4.67
N ALA A 53 2.50 0.09 4.86
CA ALA A 53 1.94 -1.26 4.93
C ALA A 53 2.15 -2.01 3.61
N TYR A 54 1.90 -1.34 2.48
CA TYR A 54 2.07 -1.90 1.16
C TYR A 54 3.52 -2.30 0.87
N GLU A 55 4.48 -1.44 1.20
CA GLU A 55 5.90 -1.76 1.04
C GLU A 55 6.34 -2.97 1.86
N LYS A 56 5.79 -3.14 3.07
CA LYS A 56 6.12 -4.28 3.93
C LYS A 56 5.44 -5.58 3.50
N ILE A 57 4.18 -5.51 3.09
CA ILE A 57 3.39 -6.73 2.83
C ILE A 57 3.52 -7.14 1.37
N VAL A 58 3.32 -6.22 0.44
CA VAL A 58 3.21 -6.53 -0.99
C VAL A 58 4.55 -6.63 -1.69
N LYS A 59 5.47 -5.70 -1.42
CA LYS A 59 6.81 -5.65 -2.07
C LYS A 59 7.88 -6.56 -1.45
N THR A 60 7.52 -7.37 -0.45
CA THR A 60 8.37 -8.47 0.07
C THR A 60 8.24 -9.69 -0.83
#